data_AF-A0A3A6PSG0-F1
#
_entry.id   AF-A0A3A6PSG0-F1
#
_cell.length_a   1.000
_cell.length_b   1.000
_cell.length_c   1.000
_cell.angle_alpha   90.00
_cell.angle_beta   90.00
_cell.angle_gamma   90.00
#
_symmetry.space_group_name_H-M   'P 1'
#
loop_
_entity.id
_entity.type
_entity.pdbx_description
1 polymer ?
#
loop_
_entity_poly.entity_id
_entity_poly.type
_entity_poly.pdbx_seq_one_letter_code
_entity_poly.pdbx_strand_id
1 'polypeptide(L)'
;MELNEWLYTTNYQTFEEWQSLVLSRKEVYPALRIPYDEWLDKYIGNIKDVHQEDVKGLLRCLLEPLIRNQDTSDYAVNKMMQSVADAKIRQRAIKMASSEKIIRLSKGLEAWEGVTWILELLPAAPYNAVQALESYLYSQPNLPDDRIIGIAQCIEIIFAKFIHCDNSIEKLLTLKSVEFEWFIEYLYDRMGYDTLWTKATRDGGKDIIARGKRPDGFEQVYVECKLYKTTRLTLQAVQAFSRVIDKNEVNRGVIFCTGYVSENLKKEDKRIQIWSYKDMHTLLNAHLGSDWIDDVNTIVGIQRRKYG
;
A
#
# COMPACT_ATOMS: atom_id res chain seq x y z
N MET A 1 -30.15 3.66 -3.73
CA MET A 1 -30.52 2.30 -3.28
C MET A 1 -29.52 1.37 -3.93
N GLU A 2 -28.46 1.05 -3.19
CA GLU A 2 -27.50 0.02 -3.57
C GLU A 2 -28.25 -1.31 -3.79
N LEU A 3 -27.69 -2.16 -4.65
CA LEU A 3 -28.22 -3.50 -4.86
C LEU A 3 -28.25 -4.24 -3.50
N ASN A 4 -29.39 -4.85 -3.16
CA ASN A 4 -29.56 -5.70 -1.98
C ASN A 4 -29.61 -5.03 -0.59
N GLU A 5 -29.90 -3.73 -0.50
CA GLU A 5 -30.15 -3.07 0.80
C GLU A 5 -31.23 -3.76 1.66
N TRP A 6 -32.17 -4.48 1.04
CA TRP A 6 -33.19 -5.27 1.75
C TRP A 6 -32.60 -6.41 2.61
N LEU A 7 -31.33 -6.77 2.42
CA LEU A 7 -30.59 -7.72 3.27
C LEU A 7 -29.97 -7.05 4.50
N TYR A 8 -29.88 -5.72 4.54
CA TYR A 8 -29.21 -5.01 5.62
C TYR A 8 -29.99 -5.16 6.93
N THR A 9 -29.27 -5.25 8.04
CA THR A 9 -29.92 -5.29 9.35
C THR A 9 -30.52 -3.92 9.68
N THR A 10 -31.70 -3.90 10.29
CA THR A 10 -32.43 -2.66 10.60
C THR A 10 -32.00 -2.02 11.92
N ASN A 11 -30.89 -2.45 12.50
CA ASN A 11 -30.41 -2.05 13.84
C ASN A 11 -29.42 -0.89 13.83
N TYR A 12 -29.25 -0.22 12.68
CA TYR A 12 -28.48 1.01 12.54
C TYR A 12 -29.14 1.93 11.50
N GLN A 13 -28.98 3.24 11.68
CA GLN A 13 -29.36 4.29 10.73
C GLN A 13 -28.21 5.24 10.40
N THR A 14 -27.15 5.23 11.22
CA THR A 14 -25.97 6.08 11.04
C THR A 14 -24.68 5.27 10.97
N PHE A 15 -23.62 5.90 10.47
CA PHE A 15 -22.28 5.31 10.46
C PHE A 15 -21.82 4.95 11.87
N GLU A 16 -22.07 5.82 12.85
CA GLU A 16 -21.61 5.64 14.23
C GLU A 16 -22.34 4.47 14.92
N GLU A 17 -23.64 4.30 14.64
CA GLU A 17 -24.41 3.16 15.12
C GLU A 17 -23.90 1.85 14.51
N TRP A 18 -23.72 1.82 13.18
CA TRP A 18 -23.16 0.67 12.48
C TRP A 18 -21.76 0.32 12.98
N GLN A 19 -20.87 1.31 13.09
CA GLN A 19 -19.51 1.14 13.56
C GLN A 19 -19.47 0.60 14.99
N SER A 20 -20.35 1.10 15.86
CA SER A 20 -20.49 0.61 17.24
C SER A 20 -20.90 -0.87 17.29
N LEU A 21 -21.83 -1.29 16.43
CA LEU A 21 -22.23 -2.71 16.32
C LEU A 21 -21.06 -3.59 15.88
N VAL A 22 -20.34 -3.16 14.83
CA VAL A 22 -19.18 -3.89 14.28
C VAL A 22 -18.06 -4.00 15.31
N LEU A 23 -17.65 -2.90 15.95
CA LEU A 23 -16.61 -2.89 16.98
C LEU A 23 -17.00 -3.71 18.21
N SER A 24 -18.30 -3.75 18.55
CA SER A 24 -18.83 -4.55 19.66
C SER A 24 -19.11 -6.01 19.28
N ARG A 25 -18.82 -6.43 18.04
CA ARG A 25 -19.09 -7.77 17.51
C ARG A 25 -20.56 -8.19 17.68
N LYS A 26 -21.48 -7.23 17.54
CA LYS A 26 -22.92 -7.50 17.51
C LYS A 26 -23.34 -7.93 16.12
N GLU A 27 -24.46 -8.64 16.04
CA GLU A 27 -25.03 -9.06 14.76
C GLU A 27 -25.43 -7.83 13.93
N VAL A 28 -24.81 -7.69 12.76
CA VAL A 28 -25.03 -6.59 11.83
C VAL A 28 -24.69 -7.07 10.42
N TYR A 29 -25.44 -6.63 9.42
CA TYR A 29 -25.12 -6.89 8.02
C TYR A 29 -25.29 -5.62 7.19
N PRO A 30 -24.30 -5.24 6.36
CA PRO A 30 -23.00 -5.90 6.20
C PRO A 30 -22.06 -5.61 7.38
N ALA A 31 -21.25 -6.59 7.80
CA ALA A 31 -20.29 -6.45 8.91
C ALA A 31 -18.83 -6.23 8.44
N LEU A 32 -18.51 -6.64 7.22
CA LEU A 32 -17.13 -6.67 6.70
C LEU A 32 -16.82 -5.57 5.69
N ARG A 33 -17.77 -4.66 5.47
CA ARG A 33 -17.58 -3.44 4.68
C ARG A 33 -18.40 -2.31 5.27
N ILE A 34 -17.97 -1.07 5.06
CA ILE A 34 -18.79 0.11 5.30
C ILE A 34 -20.01 0.02 4.35
N PRO A 35 -21.26 0.13 4.87
CA PRO A 35 -22.45 -0.20 4.09
C PRO A 35 -22.75 0.71 2.91
N TYR A 36 -22.30 1.96 2.96
CA TYR A 36 -22.62 3.01 1.99
C TYR A 36 -21.37 3.80 1.61
N ASP A 37 -21.20 4.09 0.33
CA ASP A 37 -20.07 4.87 -0.19
C ASP A 37 -20.00 6.27 0.43
N GLU A 38 -21.14 6.93 0.69
CA GLU A 38 -21.14 8.25 1.32
C GLU A 38 -20.57 8.23 2.75
N TRP A 39 -20.71 7.10 3.46
CA TRP A 39 -20.15 6.94 4.80
C TRP A 39 -18.63 6.72 4.73
N LEU A 40 -18.16 5.94 3.75
CA LEU A 40 -16.74 5.77 3.48
C LEU A 40 -16.10 7.12 3.12
N ASP A 41 -16.68 7.86 2.18
CA ASP A 41 -16.19 9.17 1.75
C ASP A 41 -16.11 10.15 2.92
N LYS A 42 -17.16 10.21 3.75
CA LYS A 42 -17.17 11.05 4.95
C LYS A 42 -16.11 10.60 5.96
N TYR A 43 -15.93 9.30 6.15
CA TYR A 43 -14.92 8.75 7.06
C TYR A 43 -13.50 9.10 6.58
N ILE A 44 -13.20 8.86 5.30
CA ILE A 44 -11.93 9.21 4.65
C ILE A 44 -11.69 10.73 4.69
N GLY A 45 -12.70 11.54 4.42
CA GLY A 45 -12.59 13.01 4.46
C GLY A 45 -12.20 13.57 5.83
N ASN A 46 -12.56 12.86 6.91
CA ASN A 46 -12.23 13.24 8.30
C ASN A 46 -11.09 12.41 8.90
N ILE A 47 -10.46 11.51 8.12
CA ILE A 47 -9.57 10.46 8.65
C ILE A 47 -8.30 10.99 9.33
N LYS A 48 -7.89 12.22 8.96
CA LYS A 48 -6.76 12.91 9.60
C LYS A 48 -6.98 13.10 11.11
N ASP A 49 -8.23 13.37 11.52
CA ASP A 49 -8.61 13.68 12.90
C ASP A 49 -8.96 12.42 13.71
N VAL A 50 -9.10 11.27 13.04
CA VAL A 50 -9.38 9.97 13.68
C VAL A 50 -8.10 9.40 14.30
N HIS A 51 -8.15 8.91 15.53
CA HIS A 51 -6.97 8.33 16.17
C HIS A 51 -6.52 7.04 15.45
N GLN A 52 -5.21 6.81 15.38
CA GLN A 52 -4.65 5.67 14.65
C GLN A 52 -5.20 4.32 15.15
N GLU A 53 -5.37 4.17 16.46
CA GLU A 53 -5.90 2.94 17.06
C GLU A 53 -7.38 2.70 16.70
N ASP A 54 -8.16 3.76 16.52
CA ASP A 54 -9.56 3.63 16.08
C ASP A 54 -9.64 3.18 14.62
N VAL A 55 -8.76 3.73 13.76
CA VAL A 55 -8.62 3.28 12.36
C VAL A 55 -8.23 1.80 12.32
N LYS A 56 -7.22 1.39 13.11
CA LYS A 56 -6.81 -0.02 13.22
C LYS A 56 -7.92 -0.90 13.78
N GLY A 57 -8.73 -0.40 14.72
CA GLY A 57 -9.88 -1.10 15.28
C GLY A 57 -10.93 -1.41 14.21
N LEU A 58 -11.28 -0.42 13.39
CA LEU A 58 -12.20 -0.62 12.27
C LEU A 58 -11.63 -1.61 11.23
N LEU A 59 -10.39 -1.38 10.78
CA LEU A 59 -9.71 -2.27 9.82
C LEU A 59 -9.66 -3.72 10.33
N ARG A 60 -9.45 -3.92 11.64
CA ARG A 60 -9.44 -5.25 12.25
C ARG A 60 -10.74 -5.97 12.02
N CYS A 61 -11.87 -5.33 12.31
CA CYS A 61 -13.20 -5.92 12.12
C CYS A 61 -13.48 -6.25 10.65
N LEU A 62 -13.13 -5.36 9.72
CA LEU A 62 -13.37 -5.58 8.28
C LEU A 62 -12.51 -6.72 7.69
N LEU A 63 -11.36 -6.99 8.31
CA LEU A 63 -10.39 -8.00 7.86
C LEU A 63 -10.43 -9.31 8.66
N GLU A 64 -11.37 -9.49 9.60
CA GLU A 64 -11.54 -10.74 10.37
C GLU A 64 -11.80 -11.95 9.45
N PRO A 65 -11.50 -13.19 9.86
CA PRO A 65 -11.90 -14.37 9.08
C PRO A 65 -13.44 -14.47 9.00
N LEU A 66 -13.95 -15.22 8.02
CA LEU A 66 -15.39 -15.28 7.74
C LEU A 66 -15.86 -16.69 7.36
N ILE A 67 -17.04 -17.03 7.87
CA ILE A 67 -17.90 -18.11 7.39
C ILE A 67 -19.32 -17.58 7.19
N ARG A 68 -19.91 -17.80 6.02
CA ARG A 68 -21.32 -17.47 5.75
C ARG A 68 -22.17 -18.72 5.81
N ASN A 69 -23.47 -18.55 6.05
CA ASN A 69 -24.45 -19.63 5.92
C ASN A 69 -24.43 -20.28 4.53
N GLN A 70 -24.11 -19.49 3.49
CA GLN A 70 -23.93 -20.03 2.14
C GLN A 70 -22.70 -20.95 2.06
N ASP A 71 -21.60 -20.62 2.74
CA ASP A 71 -20.38 -21.43 2.70
C ASP A 71 -20.58 -22.78 3.41
N THR A 72 -21.29 -22.80 4.54
CA THR A 72 -21.69 -24.06 5.22
C THR A 72 -22.68 -24.88 4.38
N SER A 73 -23.64 -24.22 3.73
CA SER A 73 -24.59 -24.87 2.83
C SER A 73 -23.89 -25.48 1.62
N ASP A 74 -22.99 -24.75 0.96
CA ASP A 74 -22.17 -25.22 -0.15
C ASP A 74 -21.37 -26.47 0.24
N TYR A 75 -20.77 -26.45 1.43
CA TYR A 75 -20.01 -27.58 1.95
C TYR A 75 -20.89 -28.82 2.18
N ALA A 76 -22.04 -28.64 2.82
CA ALA A 76 -22.98 -29.74 3.07
C ALA A 76 -23.48 -30.36 1.75
N VAL A 77 -23.86 -29.51 0.79
CA VAL A 77 -24.28 -29.94 -0.55
C VAL A 77 -23.16 -30.67 -1.28
N ASN A 78 -21.93 -30.13 -1.25
CA ASN A 78 -20.78 -30.80 -1.85
C ASN A 78 -20.57 -32.21 -1.28
N LYS A 79 -20.64 -32.36 0.05
CA LYS A 79 -20.50 -33.66 0.73
C LYS A 79 -21.58 -34.65 0.28
N MET A 80 -22.84 -34.22 0.19
CA MET A 80 -23.92 -35.06 -0.34
C MET A 80 -23.65 -35.48 -1.79
N MET A 81 -23.24 -34.54 -2.64
CA MET A 81 -22.94 -34.77 -4.06
C MET A 81 -21.77 -35.74 -4.30
N GLN A 82 -20.88 -35.95 -3.33
CA GLN A 82 -19.82 -36.96 -3.46
C GLN A 82 -20.36 -38.41 -3.37
N SER A 83 -21.53 -38.60 -2.75
CA SER A 83 -22.16 -39.92 -2.58
C SER A 83 -23.24 -40.26 -3.62
N VAL A 84 -23.52 -39.36 -4.57
CA VAL A 84 -24.58 -39.60 -5.56
C VAL A 84 -24.17 -40.64 -6.61
N ALA A 85 -25.17 -41.33 -7.18
CA ALA A 85 -24.95 -42.36 -8.19
C ALA A 85 -24.45 -41.80 -9.53
N ASP A 86 -24.84 -40.57 -9.88
CA ASP A 86 -24.40 -39.91 -11.11
C ASP A 86 -22.89 -39.64 -11.08
N ALA A 87 -22.15 -40.31 -11.98
CA ALA A 87 -20.71 -40.25 -12.02
C ALA A 87 -20.17 -38.84 -12.35
N LYS A 88 -20.87 -38.06 -13.19
CA LYS A 88 -20.43 -36.70 -13.57
C LYS A 88 -20.57 -35.74 -12.40
N ILE A 89 -21.70 -35.78 -11.71
CA ILE A 89 -21.95 -34.95 -10.52
C ILE A 89 -20.95 -35.30 -9.42
N ARG A 90 -20.77 -36.59 -9.15
CA ARG A 90 -19.80 -37.07 -8.15
C ARG A 90 -18.38 -36.62 -8.47
N GLN A 91 -17.92 -36.76 -9.72
CA GLN A 91 -16.57 -36.35 -10.11
C GLN A 91 -16.35 -34.84 -9.95
N ARG A 92 -17.36 -34.02 -10.30
CA ARG A 92 -17.31 -32.57 -10.07
C ARG A 92 -17.22 -32.25 -8.58
N ALA A 93 -18.02 -32.92 -7.75
CA ALA A 93 -18.03 -32.71 -6.31
C ALA A 93 -16.68 -33.06 -5.66
N ILE A 94 -16.07 -34.18 -6.06
CA ILE A 94 -14.73 -34.60 -5.61
C ILE A 94 -13.67 -33.55 -6.00
N LYS A 95 -13.73 -33.01 -7.22
CA LYS A 95 -12.81 -31.94 -7.65
C LYS A 95 -12.99 -30.66 -6.82
N MET A 96 -14.23 -30.29 -6.49
CA MET A 96 -14.50 -29.12 -5.64
C MET A 96 -14.04 -29.34 -4.19
N ALA A 97 -14.07 -30.59 -3.70
CA ALA A 97 -13.66 -30.93 -2.35
C ALA A 97 -12.17 -30.69 -2.08
N SER A 98 -11.34 -30.61 -3.12
CA SER A 98 -9.91 -30.26 -2.99
C SER A 98 -9.66 -28.75 -2.91
N SER A 99 -10.71 -27.91 -2.94
CA SER A 99 -10.53 -26.47 -2.71
C SER A 99 -10.25 -26.20 -1.23
N GLU A 100 -9.34 -25.26 -0.94
CA GLU A 100 -8.96 -24.93 0.43
C GLU A 100 -10.16 -24.47 1.28
N LYS A 101 -11.15 -23.78 0.68
CA LYS A 101 -12.41 -23.43 1.35
C LYS A 101 -13.10 -24.67 1.95
N ILE A 102 -13.27 -25.72 1.14
CA ILE A 102 -13.94 -26.96 1.57
C ILE A 102 -13.10 -27.74 2.58
N ILE A 103 -11.77 -27.77 2.38
CA ILE A 103 -10.84 -28.42 3.32
C ILE A 103 -10.90 -27.74 4.70
N ARG A 104 -10.91 -26.40 4.77
CA ARG A 104 -11.06 -25.63 6.02
C ARG A 104 -12.38 -25.94 6.72
N LEU A 105 -13.49 -25.86 5.99
CA LEU A 105 -14.82 -26.17 6.52
C LEU A 105 -14.91 -27.61 7.06
N SER A 106 -14.26 -28.57 6.41
CA SER A 106 -14.22 -29.96 6.88
C SER A 106 -13.50 -30.13 8.23
N LYS A 107 -12.63 -29.19 8.59
CA LYS A 107 -11.88 -29.13 9.85
C LYS A 107 -12.54 -28.22 10.89
N GLY A 108 -13.73 -27.68 10.61
CA GLY A 108 -14.40 -26.73 11.49
C GLY A 108 -13.72 -25.36 11.56
N LEU A 109 -12.95 -25.00 10.53
CA LEU A 109 -12.32 -23.68 10.40
C LEU A 109 -13.19 -22.74 9.56
N GLU A 110 -12.91 -21.45 9.67
CA GLU A 110 -13.51 -20.39 8.85
C GLU A 110 -13.29 -20.64 7.36
N ALA A 111 -14.30 -20.33 6.54
CA ALA A 111 -14.25 -20.57 5.10
C ALA A 111 -13.18 -19.70 4.41
N TRP A 112 -13.05 -18.46 4.90
CA TRP A 112 -12.16 -17.43 4.37
C TRP A 112 -11.23 -16.92 5.47
N GLU A 113 -9.95 -16.80 5.14
CA GLU A 113 -8.94 -16.36 6.09
C GLU A 113 -9.04 -14.87 6.39
N GLY A 114 -8.73 -14.52 7.64
CA GLY A 114 -8.55 -13.14 8.06
C GLY A 114 -7.19 -12.62 7.62
N VAL A 115 -7.11 -11.32 7.33
CA VAL A 115 -5.85 -10.66 6.94
C VAL A 115 -5.44 -9.61 7.98
N THR A 116 -5.90 -9.76 9.23
CA THR A 116 -5.71 -8.80 10.32
C THR A 116 -4.26 -8.61 10.75
N TRP A 117 -3.36 -9.54 10.39
CA TRP A 117 -1.92 -9.44 10.67
C TRP A 117 -1.28 -8.23 9.96
N ILE A 118 -1.86 -7.72 8.88
CA ILE A 118 -1.37 -6.50 8.19
C ILE A 118 -1.36 -5.28 9.12
N LEU A 119 -2.14 -5.29 10.20
CA LEU A 119 -2.20 -4.18 11.16
C LEU A 119 -0.88 -3.99 11.91
N GLU A 120 -0.05 -5.02 12.02
CA GLU A 120 1.30 -4.94 12.59
C GLU A 120 2.27 -4.16 11.68
N LEU A 121 1.95 -4.03 10.40
CA LEU A 121 2.71 -3.22 9.45
C LEU A 121 2.39 -1.73 9.58
N LEU A 122 1.30 -1.34 10.26
CA LEU A 122 0.88 0.05 10.37
C LEU A 122 1.40 0.68 11.67
N PRO A 123 2.06 1.87 11.64
CA PRO A 123 2.17 2.79 10.50
C PRO A 123 3.47 2.65 9.70
N ALA A 124 4.39 1.75 10.09
CA ALA A 124 5.78 1.73 9.64
C ALA A 124 6.00 1.22 8.19
N ALA A 125 5.07 0.42 7.65
CA ALA A 125 5.14 -0.18 6.33
C ALA A 125 3.75 -0.27 5.67
N PRO A 126 3.06 0.88 5.47
CA PRO A 126 1.67 0.90 5.04
C PRO A 126 1.50 0.39 3.60
N TYR A 127 2.48 0.63 2.73
CA TYR A 127 2.43 0.09 1.38
C TYR A 127 2.55 -1.44 1.33
N ASN A 128 3.33 -2.04 2.25
CA ASN A 128 3.38 -3.51 2.36
C ASN A 128 2.04 -4.08 2.84
N ALA A 129 1.33 -3.36 3.72
CA ALA A 129 -0.03 -3.74 4.13
C ALA A 129 -0.99 -3.72 2.93
N VAL A 130 -0.95 -2.66 2.12
CA VAL A 130 -1.73 -2.56 0.88
C VAL A 130 -1.40 -3.70 -0.07
N GLN A 131 -0.12 -3.95 -0.35
CA GLN A 131 0.30 -5.04 -1.26
C GLN A 131 -0.19 -6.41 -0.79
N ALA A 132 -0.18 -6.67 0.52
CA ALA A 132 -0.71 -7.90 1.08
C ALA A 132 -2.21 -8.04 0.85
N LEU A 133 -2.98 -6.97 1.02
CA LEU A 133 -4.42 -6.94 0.77
C LEU A 133 -4.75 -7.12 -0.72
N GLU A 134 -4.06 -6.40 -1.61
CA GLU A 134 -4.21 -6.54 -3.07
C GLU A 134 -3.87 -7.95 -3.54
N SER A 135 -2.76 -8.51 -3.03
CA SER A 135 -2.35 -9.89 -3.35
C SER A 135 -3.38 -10.90 -2.86
N TYR A 136 -3.96 -10.68 -1.67
CA TYR A 136 -5.02 -11.53 -1.15
C TYR A 136 -6.28 -11.47 -2.05
N LEU A 137 -6.71 -10.27 -2.45
CA LEU A 137 -7.83 -10.10 -3.39
C LEU A 137 -7.57 -10.79 -4.73
N TYR A 138 -6.37 -10.65 -5.29
CA TYR A 138 -6.01 -11.23 -6.57
C TYR A 138 -5.91 -12.77 -6.53
N SER A 139 -5.46 -13.32 -5.40
CA SER A 139 -5.14 -14.76 -5.27
C SER A 139 -6.30 -15.63 -4.78
N GLN A 140 -7.41 -15.02 -4.30
CA GLN A 140 -8.55 -15.76 -3.74
C GLN A 140 -9.75 -15.75 -4.69
N PRO A 141 -9.87 -16.74 -5.60
CA PRO A 141 -11.03 -16.83 -6.47
C PRO A 141 -12.29 -17.13 -5.66
N ASN A 142 -13.40 -16.45 -6.01
CA ASN A 142 -14.73 -16.59 -5.40
C ASN A 142 -14.88 -16.00 -3.98
N LEU A 143 -14.05 -15.01 -3.61
CA LEU A 143 -14.32 -14.23 -2.41
C LEU A 143 -15.76 -13.67 -2.42
N PRO A 144 -16.44 -13.60 -1.26
CA PRO A 144 -17.72 -12.93 -1.14
C PRO A 144 -17.63 -11.45 -1.57
N ASP A 145 -18.67 -10.93 -2.23
CA ASP A 145 -18.71 -9.53 -2.67
C ASP A 145 -18.44 -8.55 -1.53
N ASP A 146 -19.08 -8.73 -0.37
CA ASP A 146 -18.82 -7.90 0.82
C ASP A 146 -17.36 -7.92 1.26
N ARG A 147 -16.66 -9.06 1.08
CA ARG A 147 -15.24 -9.18 1.42
C ARG A 147 -14.37 -8.49 0.38
N ILE A 148 -14.72 -8.58 -0.90
CA ILE A 148 -14.03 -7.89 -1.98
C ILE A 148 -14.13 -6.38 -1.76
N ILE A 149 -15.34 -5.87 -1.56
CA ILE A 149 -15.61 -4.45 -1.31
C ILE A 149 -14.93 -4.01 -0.01
N GLY A 150 -15.09 -4.78 1.08
CA GLY A 150 -14.51 -4.45 2.38
C GLY A 150 -12.99 -4.33 2.37
N ILE A 151 -12.29 -5.22 1.67
CA ILE A 151 -10.82 -5.11 1.52
C ILE A 151 -10.45 -3.91 0.64
N ALA A 152 -11.19 -3.64 -0.44
CA ALA A 152 -10.95 -2.46 -1.26
C ALA A 152 -11.08 -1.16 -0.43
N GLN A 153 -12.14 -1.05 0.38
CA GLN A 153 -12.32 0.06 1.32
C GLN A 153 -11.18 0.13 2.36
N CYS A 154 -10.70 -1.01 2.87
CA CYS A 154 -9.54 -1.03 3.76
C CYS A 154 -8.27 -0.47 3.11
N ILE A 155 -8.05 -0.78 1.83
CA ILE A 155 -6.93 -0.23 1.05
C ILE A 155 -7.07 1.29 0.95
N GLU A 156 -8.25 1.81 0.62
CA GLU A 156 -8.52 3.25 0.54
C GLU A 156 -8.30 3.96 1.88
N ILE A 157 -8.79 3.37 2.97
CA ILE A 157 -8.58 3.86 4.34
C ILE A 157 -7.09 3.90 4.69
N ILE A 158 -6.32 2.87 4.34
CA ILE A 158 -4.88 2.82 4.60
C ILE A 158 -4.15 3.88 3.79
N PHE A 159 -4.47 4.04 2.50
CA PHE A 159 -3.90 5.09 1.66
C PHE A 159 -4.18 6.47 2.26
N ALA A 160 -5.44 6.75 2.60
CA ALA A 160 -5.83 8.04 3.14
C ALA A 160 -5.19 8.34 4.50
N LYS A 161 -5.13 7.37 5.42
CA LYS A 161 -4.60 7.58 6.78
C LYS A 161 -3.08 7.61 6.84
N PHE A 162 -2.40 6.71 6.12
CA PHE A 162 -0.97 6.43 6.34
C PHE A 162 -0.07 6.77 5.16
N ILE A 163 -0.60 7.00 3.96
CA ILE A 163 0.22 7.25 2.77
C ILE A 163 0.03 8.68 2.24
N HIS A 164 -1.21 9.14 2.15
CA HIS A 164 -1.57 10.49 1.68
C HIS A 164 -1.67 11.52 2.81
N CYS A 165 -1.28 11.16 4.03
CA CYS A 165 -1.24 12.09 5.14
C CYS A 165 -0.11 13.11 4.98
N ASP A 166 -0.39 14.36 5.33
CA ASP A 166 0.61 15.42 5.31
C ASP A 166 1.60 15.27 6.47
N ASN A 167 2.89 15.36 6.16
CA ASN A 167 3.98 15.43 7.13
C ASN A 167 4.78 16.71 6.90
N SER A 168 5.33 17.33 7.94
CA SER A 168 6.13 18.56 7.79
C SER A 168 7.50 18.27 7.16
N ILE A 169 7.89 19.02 6.12
CA ILE A 169 9.21 18.89 5.49
C ILE A 169 10.35 19.50 6.30
N GLU A 170 10.05 20.28 7.34
CA GLU A 170 11.05 21.11 8.02
C GLU A 170 12.27 20.32 8.47
N LYS A 171 12.05 19.09 8.94
CA LYS A 171 13.12 18.18 9.34
C LYS A 171 14.06 17.83 8.18
N LEU A 172 13.54 17.53 6.98
CA LEU A 172 14.36 17.25 5.81
C LEU A 172 15.17 18.46 5.37
N LEU A 173 14.59 19.67 5.46
CA LEU A 173 15.28 20.91 5.09
C LEU A 173 16.42 21.31 6.05
N THR A 174 16.51 20.65 7.21
CA THR A 174 17.61 20.83 8.17
C THR A 174 18.83 19.95 7.85
N LEU A 175 18.67 18.96 6.98
CA LEU A 175 19.76 18.08 6.55
C LEU A 175 20.82 18.83 5.73
N LYS A 176 22.04 18.31 5.71
CA LYS A 176 23.04 18.65 4.69
C LYS A 176 22.70 17.94 3.37
N SER A 177 23.19 18.45 2.24
CA SER A 177 22.96 17.81 0.92
C SER A 177 23.32 16.32 0.91
N VAL A 178 24.49 15.97 1.44
CA VAL A 178 24.94 14.57 1.55
C VAL A 178 24.03 13.73 2.47
N GLU A 179 23.50 14.31 3.54
CA GLU A 179 22.58 13.60 4.44
C GLU A 179 21.22 13.36 3.80
N PHE A 180 20.78 14.30 2.94
CA PHE A 180 19.58 14.10 2.12
C PHE A 180 19.80 13.03 1.05
N GLU A 181 20.96 12.99 0.39
CA GLU A 181 21.32 11.90 -0.53
C GLU A 181 21.27 10.53 0.18
N TRP A 182 21.88 10.41 1.36
CA TRP A 182 21.81 9.18 2.18
C TRP A 182 20.39 8.80 2.57
N PHE A 183 19.56 9.78 2.92
CA PHE A 183 18.17 9.56 3.26
C PHE A 183 17.36 9.03 2.06
N ILE A 184 17.56 9.60 0.86
CA ILE A 184 16.94 9.11 -0.38
C ILE A 184 17.49 7.75 -0.78
N GLU A 185 18.77 7.47 -0.55
CA GLU A 185 19.33 6.14 -0.78
C GLU A 185 18.63 5.09 0.10
N TYR A 186 18.44 5.40 1.39
CA TYR A 186 17.71 4.54 2.31
C TYR A 186 16.27 4.31 1.84
N LEU A 187 15.59 5.33 1.32
CA LEU A 187 14.26 5.16 0.70
C LEU A 187 14.28 4.11 -0.42
N TYR A 188 15.26 4.16 -1.34
CA TYR A 188 15.35 3.19 -2.43
C TYR A 188 15.67 1.77 -1.97
N ASP A 189 16.51 1.63 -0.95
CA ASP A 189 16.77 0.34 -0.29
C ASP A 189 15.45 -0.24 0.27
N ARG A 190 14.65 0.60 0.95
CA ARG A 190 13.33 0.21 1.48
C ARG A 190 12.27 -0.06 0.41
N MET A 191 12.47 0.47 -0.81
CA MET A 191 11.68 0.11 -2.00
C MET A 191 12.12 -1.22 -2.63
N GLY A 192 13.16 -1.88 -2.10
CA GLY A 192 13.64 -3.18 -2.55
C GLY A 192 14.74 -3.12 -3.62
N TYR A 193 15.40 -1.97 -3.80
CA TYR A 193 16.54 -1.84 -4.71
C TYR A 193 17.86 -2.15 -4.01
N ASP A 194 18.83 -2.68 -4.74
CA ASP A 194 20.24 -2.65 -4.35
C ASP A 194 20.82 -1.27 -4.66
N THR A 195 21.27 -0.55 -3.63
CA THR A 195 21.68 0.86 -3.73
C THR A 195 23.17 1.08 -3.53
N LEU A 196 23.71 2.02 -4.31
CA LEU A 196 25.06 2.53 -4.19
C LEU A 196 25.02 4.05 -4.20
N TRP A 197 25.36 4.69 -3.07
CA TRP A 197 25.64 6.12 -3.03
C TRP A 197 26.98 6.41 -3.72
N THR A 198 27.01 7.46 -4.55
CA THR A 198 28.19 7.86 -5.30
C THR A 198 28.77 9.15 -4.73
N LYS A 199 30.04 9.14 -4.34
CA LYS A 199 30.74 10.37 -3.96
C LYS A 199 30.76 11.35 -5.14
N ALA A 200 30.63 12.64 -4.84
CA ALA A 200 30.78 13.72 -5.81
C ALA A 200 32.06 13.51 -6.65
N THR A 201 31.89 13.08 -7.89
CA THR A 201 32.98 12.84 -8.83
C THR A 201 32.80 13.73 -10.05
N ARG A 202 33.93 14.13 -10.64
CA ARG A 202 34.06 15.09 -11.74
C ARG A 202 33.29 14.71 -13.03
N ASP A 203 32.64 13.54 -13.07
CA ASP A 203 32.17 12.87 -14.29
C ASP A 203 30.64 12.81 -14.47
N GLY A 204 29.87 13.61 -13.72
CA GLY A 204 28.53 14.03 -14.16
C GLY A 204 27.35 13.53 -13.32
N GLY A 205 27.05 14.28 -12.26
CA GLY A 205 25.68 14.60 -11.80
C GLY A 205 24.72 13.44 -11.53
N LYS A 206 25.11 12.45 -10.74
CA LYS A 206 24.18 11.51 -10.08
C LYS A 206 24.68 11.28 -8.66
N ASP A 207 23.77 11.04 -7.73
CA ASP A 207 24.07 10.85 -6.31
C ASP A 207 23.89 9.40 -5.88
N ILE A 208 22.94 8.67 -6.49
CA ILE A 208 22.64 7.26 -6.14
C ILE A 208 22.45 6.45 -7.41
N ILE A 209 22.94 5.21 -7.40
CA ILE A 209 22.62 4.17 -8.37
C ILE A 209 21.78 3.11 -7.64
N ALA A 210 20.56 2.86 -8.13
CA ALA A 210 19.66 1.84 -7.61
C ALA A 210 19.43 0.76 -8.67
N ARG A 211 19.50 -0.51 -8.28
CA ARG A 211 19.34 -1.66 -9.19
C ARG A 211 18.24 -2.58 -8.68
N GLY A 212 17.26 -2.85 -9.54
CA GLY A 212 16.15 -3.74 -9.25
C GLY A 212 16.18 -4.96 -10.16
N LYS A 213 15.84 -6.13 -9.63
CA LYS A 213 15.61 -7.34 -10.43
C LYS A 213 14.11 -7.52 -10.63
N ARG A 214 13.69 -7.67 -11.87
CA ARG A 214 12.31 -7.94 -12.27
C ARG A 214 12.23 -9.30 -12.96
N PRO A 215 11.04 -9.92 -13.07
CA PRO A 215 10.88 -11.18 -13.80
C PRO A 215 11.35 -11.11 -15.26
N ASP A 216 11.25 -9.94 -15.89
CA ASP A 216 11.58 -9.67 -17.29
C ASP A 216 12.99 -9.07 -17.49
N GLY A 217 13.75 -8.76 -16.44
CA GLY A 217 15.11 -8.25 -16.58
C GLY A 217 15.64 -7.47 -15.38
N PHE A 218 16.64 -6.61 -15.64
CA PHE A 218 17.24 -5.72 -14.66
C PHE A 218 16.85 -4.27 -14.95
N GLU A 219 16.49 -3.53 -13.92
CA GLU A 219 16.29 -2.09 -13.98
C GLU A 219 17.45 -1.39 -13.29
N GLN A 220 18.08 -0.44 -13.99
CA GLN A 220 19.00 0.50 -13.37
C GLN A 220 18.37 1.89 -13.32
N VAL A 221 18.35 2.48 -12.13
CA VAL A 221 17.84 3.82 -11.87
C VAL A 221 18.99 4.69 -11.36
N TYR A 222 19.18 5.83 -12.00
CA TYR A 222 20.05 6.88 -11.46
C TYR A 222 19.21 7.92 -10.75
N VAL A 223 19.65 8.34 -9.56
CA VAL A 223 18.96 9.33 -8.75
C VAL A 223 19.86 10.55 -8.52
N GLU A 224 19.29 11.73 -8.67
CA GLU A 224 19.90 13.02 -8.34
C GLU A 224 19.07 13.72 -7.26
N CYS A 225 19.73 14.25 -6.25
CA CYS A 225 19.12 14.86 -5.08
C CYS A 225 19.43 16.37 -5.05
N LYS A 226 18.37 17.19 -5.08
CA LYS A 226 18.42 18.65 -4.99
C LYS A 226 17.71 19.15 -3.74
N LEU A 227 18.47 19.25 -2.65
CA LEU A 227 18.01 19.86 -1.40
C LEU A 227 18.00 21.39 -1.52
N TYR A 228 16.95 21.92 -2.14
CA TYR A 228 16.73 23.35 -2.33
C TYR A 228 15.74 23.90 -1.30
N LYS A 229 16.03 25.07 -0.75
CA LYS A 229 15.14 25.77 0.21
C LYS A 229 14.19 26.73 -0.50
N THR A 230 14.74 27.62 -1.33
CA THR A 230 13.99 28.65 -2.06
C THR A 230 14.28 28.65 -3.57
N THR A 231 15.22 27.80 -4.00
CA THR A 231 15.68 27.75 -5.39
C THR A 231 14.76 26.88 -6.25
N ARG A 232 14.61 27.26 -7.51
CA ARG A 232 13.89 26.51 -8.54
C ARG A 232 14.80 25.53 -9.27
N LEU A 233 14.30 24.33 -9.55
CA LEU A 233 14.96 23.41 -10.48
C LEU A 233 14.98 24.01 -11.89
N THR A 234 16.14 23.98 -12.56
CA THR A 234 16.32 24.61 -13.88
C THR A 234 16.27 23.58 -15.01
N LEU A 235 15.89 24.03 -16.20
CA LEU A 235 15.94 23.20 -17.42
C LEU A 235 17.36 22.67 -17.67
N GLN A 236 18.37 23.50 -17.44
CA GLN A 236 19.78 23.12 -17.60
C GLN A 236 20.17 21.96 -16.69
N ALA A 237 19.68 21.92 -15.44
CA ALA A 237 19.95 20.81 -14.53
C ALA A 237 19.33 19.50 -15.04
N VAL A 238 18.08 19.55 -15.53
CA VAL A 238 17.40 18.38 -16.09
C VAL A 238 18.11 17.88 -17.36
N GLN A 239 18.49 18.79 -18.26
CA GLN A 239 19.24 18.44 -19.49
C GLN A 239 20.64 17.89 -19.19
N ALA A 240 21.32 18.43 -18.17
CA ALA A 240 22.60 17.90 -17.73
C ALA A 240 22.45 16.46 -17.23
N PHE A 241 21.41 16.18 -16.43
CA PHE A 241 21.12 14.83 -15.96
C PHE A 241 20.71 13.89 -17.11
N SER A 242 19.92 14.36 -18.07
CA SER A 242 19.56 13.60 -19.28
C SER A 242 20.79 13.13 -20.06
N ARG A 243 21.82 13.97 -20.21
CA ARG A 243 23.10 13.55 -20.82
C ARG A 243 23.83 12.47 -20.03
N VAL A 244 23.68 12.45 -18.70
CA VAL A 244 24.25 11.39 -17.84
C VAL A 244 23.51 10.08 -18.07
N ILE A 245 22.18 10.13 -18.16
CA ILE A 245 21.34 8.97 -18.50
C ILE A 245 21.73 8.41 -19.87
N ASP A 246 21.88 9.27 -20.89
CA ASP A 246 22.29 8.87 -22.24
C ASP A 246 23.67 8.22 -22.26
N LYS A 247 24.68 8.90 -21.67
CA LYS A 247 26.07 8.42 -21.65
C LYS A 247 26.22 7.05 -21.00
N ASN A 248 25.36 6.72 -20.05
CA ASN A 248 25.43 5.48 -19.27
C ASN A 248 24.35 4.46 -19.69
N GLU A 249 23.56 4.75 -20.73
CA GLU A 249 22.48 3.89 -21.24
C GLU A 249 21.50 3.42 -20.13
N VAL A 250 21.17 4.33 -19.20
CA VAL A 250 20.37 4.00 -18.01
C VAL A 250 18.88 4.00 -18.37
N ASN A 251 18.15 3.01 -17.87
CA ASN A 251 16.72 2.83 -18.19
C ASN A 251 15.83 3.97 -17.65
N ARG A 252 16.18 4.52 -16.48
CA ARG A 252 15.37 5.51 -15.77
C ARG A 252 16.22 6.48 -14.96
N GLY A 253 15.90 7.76 -15.05
CA GLY A 253 16.43 8.81 -14.18
C GLY A 253 15.39 9.27 -13.18
N VAL A 254 15.81 9.65 -11.98
CA VAL A 254 14.94 10.26 -10.98
C VAL A 254 15.61 11.48 -10.36
N ILE A 255 14.89 12.58 -10.24
CA ILE A 255 15.34 13.77 -9.52
C ILE A 255 14.43 14.00 -8.32
N PHE A 256 14.99 14.01 -7.12
CA PHE A 256 14.31 14.51 -5.92
C PHE A 256 14.65 15.97 -5.73
N CYS A 257 13.63 16.84 -5.68
CA CYS A 257 13.83 18.27 -5.48
C CYS A 257 12.90 18.79 -4.39
N THR A 258 13.47 19.35 -3.31
CA THR A 258 12.69 19.98 -2.23
C THR A 258 12.29 21.43 -2.53
N GLY A 259 12.85 22.02 -3.60
CA GLY A 259 12.53 23.37 -4.05
C GLY A 259 11.37 23.41 -5.06
N TYR A 260 11.22 24.55 -5.74
CA TYR A 260 10.16 24.72 -6.73
C TYR A 260 10.45 23.94 -8.02
N VAL A 261 9.48 23.14 -8.47
CA VAL A 261 9.51 22.40 -9.74
C VAL A 261 8.31 22.84 -10.58
N SER A 262 8.56 23.32 -11.78
CA SER A 262 7.47 23.61 -12.73
C SER A 262 7.04 22.37 -13.49
N GLU A 263 5.74 22.24 -13.74
CA GLU A 263 5.16 21.11 -14.47
C GLU A 263 5.73 20.91 -15.89
N ASN A 264 6.19 21.97 -16.56
CA ASN A 264 6.87 21.83 -17.86
C ASN A 264 8.17 21.03 -17.77
N LEU A 265 8.92 21.14 -16.65
CA LEU A 265 10.17 20.40 -16.47
C LEU A 265 9.96 18.89 -16.37
N LYS A 266 8.82 18.46 -15.82
CA LYS A 266 8.44 17.04 -15.72
C LYS A 266 8.21 16.41 -17.11
N LYS A 267 8.06 17.22 -18.17
CA LYS A 267 7.79 16.77 -19.54
C LYS A 267 9.02 16.81 -20.46
N GLU A 268 10.16 17.32 -19.97
CA GLU A 268 11.36 17.54 -20.79
C GLU A 268 12.01 16.24 -21.26
N ASP A 269 12.11 15.24 -20.37
CA ASP A 269 12.62 13.91 -20.71
C ASP A 269 11.73 12.86 -20.03
N LYS A 270 11.04 12.04 -20.84
CA LYS A 270 10.09 11.03 -20.34
C LYS A 270 10.76 9.93 -19.52
N ARG A 271 12.08 9.77 -19.61
CA ARG A 271 12.85 8.81 -18.81
C ARG A 271 13.19 9.34 -17.42
N ILE A 272 13.08 10.66 -17.23
CA ILE A 272 13.41 11.34 -15.97
C ILE A 272 12.12 11.66 -15.23
N GLN A 273 11.92 11.00 -14.10
CA GLN A 273 10.85 11.36 -13.18
C GLN A 273 11.35 12.41 -12.18
N ILE A 274 10.61 13.49 -12.01
CA ILE A 274 10.95 14.54 -11.03
C ILE A 274 9.95 14.49 -9.89
N TRP A 275 10.42 14.12 -8.71
CA TRP A 275 9.65 14.16 -7.47
C TRP A 275 9.84 15.52 -6.82
N SER A 276 8.77 16.34 -6.86
CA SER A 276 8.69 17.53 -6.02
C SER A 276 8.46 17.13 -4.57
N TYR A 277 8.52 18.08 -3.64
CA TYR A 277 8.13 17.82 -2.25
C TYR A 277 6.75 17.16 -2.12
N LYS A 278 5.74 17.70 -2.82
CA LYS A 278 4.38 17.15 -2.79
C LYS A 278 4.33 15.73 -3.34
N ASP A 279 5.22 15.35 -4.25
CA ASP A 279 5.22 13.99 -4.78
C ASP A 279 6.02 13.05 -3.84
N MET A 280 7.08 13.57 -3.21
CA MET A 280 8.00 12.81 -2.36
C MET A 280 7.35 12.35 -1.04
N HIS A 281 6.50 13.16 -0.41
CA HIS A 281 5.89 12.77 0.88
C HIS A 281 5.13 11.44 0.77
N THR A 282 4.43 11.21 -0.34
CA THR A 282 3.70 9.97 -0.60
C THR A 282 4.64 8.76 -0.65
N LEU A 283 5.78 8.88 -1.33
CA LEU A 283 6.78 7.81 -1.37
C LEU A 283 7.41 7.54 0.00
N LEU A 284 7.72 8.62 0.74
CA LEU A 284 8.28 8.50 2.09
C LEU A 284 7.30 7.79 3.02
N ASN A 285 6.05 8.25 3.07
CA ASN A 285 5.01 7.63 3.88
C ASN A 285 4.78 6.15 3.49
N ALA A 286 4.74 5.86 2.19
CA ALA A 286 4.53 4.50 1.68
C ALA A 286 5.61 3.51 2.14
N HIS A 287 6.89 3.89 2.09
CA HIS A 287 8.01 2.97 2.24
C HIS A 287 8.81 3.11 3.54
N LEU A 288 8.72 4.28 4.19
CA LEU A 288 9.37 4.57 5.48
C LEU A 288 8.38 4.68 6.63
N GLY A 289 7.07 4.61 6.36
CA GLY A 289 5.99 4.74 7.34
C GLY A 289 5.49 6.17 7.48
N SER A 290 4.26 6.36 7.96
CA SER A 290 3.67 7.71 8.09
C SER A 290 4.34 8.60 9.14
N ASP A 291 5.19 8.02 9.98
CA ASP A 291 5.93 8.62 11.08
C ASP A 291 7.43 8.77 10.79
N TRP A 292 7.86 8.59 9.53
CA TRP A 292 9.27 8.66 9.11
C TRP A 292 10.03 9.90 9.57
N ILE A 293 9.32 11.00 9.85
CA ILE A 293 9.90 12.28 10.28
C ILE A 293 10.67 12.15 11.61
N ASP A 294 10.21 11.27 12.49
CA ASP A 294 10.83 11.01 13.78
C ASP A 294 12.13 10.21 13.63
N ASP A 295 12.23 9.42 12.55
CA ASP A 295 13.36 8.54 12.26
C ASP A 295 14.45 9.16 11.38
N VAL A 296 14.28 10.39 10.88
CA VAL A 296 15.24 11.06 9.97
C VAL A 296 16.68 10.98 10.49
N ASN A 297 16.90 11.33 11.76
CA ASN A 297 18.23 11.32 12.37
C ASN A 297 18.78 9.90 12.54
N THR A 298 17.91 8.94 12.85
CA THR A 298 18.27 7.52 12.98
C THR A 298 18.73 6.96 11.64
N ILE A 299 17.95 7.22 10.58
CA ILE A 299 18.23 6.81 9.20
C ILE A 299 19.56 7.40 8.72
N VAL A 300 19.73 8.73 8.87
CA VAL A 300 21.00 9.39 8.53
C VAL A 300 22.16 8.83 9.35
N GLY A 301 21.96 8.52 10.62
CA GLY A 301 22.96 7.89 11.48
C GLY A 301 23.36 6.48 11.02
N ILE A 302 22.42 5.68 10.52
CA ILE A 302 22.70 4.37 9.91
C ILE A 302 23.59 4.53 8.68
N GLN A 303 23.21 5.43 7.76
CA GLN A 303 23.97 5.65 6.52
C GLN A 303 25.35 6.27 6.78
N ARG A 304 25.45 7.17 7.77
CA ARG A 304 26.74 7.74 8.18
C ARG A 304 27.71 6.65 8.65
N ARG A 305 27.24 5.61 9.34
CA ARG A 305 28.08 4.46 9.72
C ARG A 305 28.45 3.55 8.54
N LYS A 306 27.62 3.52 7.49
CA LYS A 306 27.89 2.77 6.26
C LYS A 306 29.03 3.41 5.44
N TYR A 307 29.13 4.75 5.45
CA TYR A 307 30.04 5.50 4.56
C TYR A 307 31.15 6.32 5.23
N GLY A 308 31.04 6.59 6.53
CA GLY A 308 32.02 7.33 7.33
C GLY A 308 33.10 6.43 7.88
#